data_AF-A0A521S9Z9-F1
#
_entry.id   AF-A0A521S9Z9-F1
#
_cell.length_a   1.000
_cell.length_b   1.000
_cell.length_c   1.000
_cell.angle_alpha   90.00
_cell.angle_beta   90.00
_cell.angle_gamma   90.00
#
_symmetry.space_group_name_H-M   'P 1'
#
loop_
_entity.id
_entity.type
_entity.pdbx_description
1 polymer ?
#
loop_
_entity_poly.entity_id
_entity_poly.type
_entity_poly.pdbx_seq_one_letter_code
_entity_poly.pdbx_strand_id
1 'polypeptide(L)'
;MPIVSNDLKEYKSSASQSSGGAISGTLVTDNVDNNLFTDITGDEAAAGGTEYRKIFRKNEHGSLAWQNVISWILSQPTNAALSFGFGIDHADDADGAQGNMTNFSAAAVVALVSDGADTRQATIVGEDSTGARQTENVTLNGATEVLSSGTYAKVYAVYLASLDASRTVTVKQGSGGTTRGTIGTNKKICFLWLGKKASGSIIDAEGGNAPDKASGMEHGNIAAAGNFGLWYRLSWLAGAGAVTANSTQVKSEGDTAA
;
A
#
# COMPACT_ATOMS: atom_id res chain seq x y z
N MET A 1 -27.71 10.36 -9.25
CA MET A 1 -27.88 9.13 -8.46
C MET A 1 -26.70 9.04 -7.52
N PRO A 2 -26.86 8.55 -6.27
CA PRO A 2 -25.72 8.29 -5.41
C PRO A 2 -24.83 7.19 -6.01
N ILE A 3 -23.56 7.16 -5.61
CA ILE A 3 -22.70 5.99 -5.83
C ILE A 3 -23.32 4.82 -5.08
N VAL A 4 -23.42 3.66 -5.74
CA VAL A 4 -23.88 2.41 -5.13
C VAL A 4 -22.79 1.35 -5.22
N SER A 5 -22.88 0.30 -4.39
CA SER A 5 -21.92 -0.81 -4.39
C SER A 5 -21.57 -1.37 -5.78
N ASN A 6 -22.51 -1.44 -6.73
CA ASN A 6 -22.24 -1.94 -8.09
C ASN A 6 -21.33 -1.01 -8.93
N ASP A 7 -21.16 0.25 -8.52
CA ASP A 7 -20.23 1.20 -9.14
C ASP A 7 -18.79 1.00 -8.64
N LEU A 8 -18.59 0.28 -7.53
CA LEU A 8 -17.27 0.11 -6.92
C LEU A 8 -16.81 -1.33 -7.11
N LYS A 9 -15.74 -1.50 -7.89
CA LYS A 9 -15.27 -2.85 -8.27
C LYS A 9 -13.79 -3.04 -8.00
N GLU A 10 -13.42 -4.29 -7.72
CA GLU A 10 -12.05 -4.71 -7.54
C GLU A 10 -11.50 -5.38 -8.79
N TYR A 11 -10.28 -5.00 -9.16
CA TYR A 11 -9.55 -5.51 -10.32
C TYR A 11 -8.19 -6.06 -9.91
N LYS A 12 -7.77 -7.13 -10.57
CA LYS A 12 -6.42 -7.67 -10.45
C LYS A 12 -5.42 -6.68 -11.05
N SER A 13 -4.19 -6.72 -10.55
CA SER A 13 -3.05 -6.11 -11.22
C SER A 13 -2.59 -6.95 -12.41
N SER A 14 -1.82 -6.35 -13.32
CA SER A 14 -1.50 -6.93 -14.62
C SER A 14 -0.44 -8.03 -14.59
N ALA A 15 0.38 -8.12 -13.54
CA ALA A 15 1.33 -9.21 -13.38
C ALA A 15 0.62 -10.54 -13.10
N SER A 16 1.31 -11.64 -13.40
CA SER A 16 0.82 -12.99 -13.11
C SER A 16 0.39 -13.14 -11.65
N GLN A 17 -0.70 -13.85 -11.42
CA GLN A 17 -1.31 -14.02 -10.11
C GLN A 17 -1.66 -12.70 -9.40
N SER A 18 -1.76 -11.56 -10.12
CA SER A 18 -1.97 -10.25 -9.51
C SER A 18 -0.81 -9.84 -8.60
N SER A 19 0.43 -10.23 -8.91
CA SER A 19 1.61 -9.96 -8.08
C SER A 19 2.19 -8.54 -8.23
N GLY A 20 1.47 -7.61 -8.85
CA GLY A 20 1.94 -6.24 -9.09
C GLY A 20 1.66 -5.70 -10.50
N GLY A 21 2.19 -4.52 -10.80
CA GLY A 21 1.99 -3.82 -12.06
C GLY A 21 0.76 -2.90 -12.06
N ALA A 22 0.37 -2.45 -13.25
CA ALA A 22 -0.79 -1.59 -13.46
C ALA A 22 -2.11 -2.34 -13.29
N ILE A 23 -3.23 -1.63 -13.30
CA ILE A 23 -4.57 -2.25 -13.29
C ILE A 23 -4.79 -3.12 -14.53
N SER A 24 -5.46 -4.26 -14.34
CA SER A 24 -5.93 -5.13 -15.44
C SER A 24 -7.43 -4.97 -15.68
N GLY A 25 -7.94 -5.55 -16.77
CA GLY A 25 -9.39 -5.66 -17.01
C GLY A 25 -10.06 -6.82 -16.26
N THR A 26 -9.32 -7.59 -15.47
CA THR A 26 -9.83 -8.79 -14.79
C THR A 26 -10.34 -8.46 -13.40
N LEU A 27 -11.61 -8.76 -13.14
CA LEU A 27 -12.24 -8.55 -11.83
C LEU A 27 -11.71 -9.52 -10.78
N VAL A 28 -11.65 -9.03 -9.54
CA VAL A 28 -11.67 -9.88 -8.35
C VAL A 28 -13.15 -10.15 -8.05
N THR A 29 -13.69 -11.25 -8.59
CA THR A 29 -15.02 -11.76 -8.27
C THR A 29 -15.21 -12.06 -6.78
N ASP A 30 -16.28 -11.53 -6.20
CA ASP A 30 -16.71 -11.82 -4.83
C ASP A 30 -17.14 -13.28 -4.65
N ASN A 31 -17.01 -13.77 -3.41
CA ASN A 31 -17.46 -15.11 -3.00
C ASN A 31 -16.90 -16.26 -3.87
N VAL A 32 -15.75 -16.01 -4.52
CA VAL A 32 -14.96 -17.03 -5.20
C VAL A 32 -13.72 -17.29 -4.35
N ASP A 33 -13.61 -18.52 -3.88
CA ASP A 33 -12.44 -18.95 -3.14
C ASP A 33 -11.18 -18.89 -4.00
N ASN A 34 -10.03 -18.67 -3.38
CA ASN A 34 -8.74 -18.61 -4.03
C ASN A 34 -8.59 -17.58 -5.17
N ASN A 35 -9.47 -16.57 -5.20
CA ASN A 35 -9.47 -15.60 -6.30
C ASN A 35 -8.28 -14.61 -6.22
N LEU A 36 -7.79 -14.33 -5.02
CA LEU A 36 -6.64 -13.45 -4.80
C LEU A 36 -5.43 -14.20 -4.24
N PHE A 37 -5.60 -14.94 -3.15
CA PHE A 37 -4.57 -15.79 -2.54
C PHE A 37 -4.97 -17.24 -2.69
N THR A 38 -4.02 -18.12 -2.97
CA THR A 38 -4.26 -19.57 -2.92
C THR A 38 -4.35 -20.05 -1.47
N ASP A 39 -4.94 -21.23 -1.27
CA ASP A 39 -4.91 -21.92 0.02
C ASP A 39 -3.46 -22.17 0.45
N ILE A 40 -3.22 -22.11 1.76
CA ILE A 40 -1.91 -22.43 2.33
C ILE A 40 -1.92 -23.91 2.68
N THR A 41 -1.16 -24.70 1.91
CA THR A 41 -1.05 -26.14 2.12
C THR A 41 -0.35 -26.49 3.44
N GLY A 42 -0.48 -27.73 3.92
CA GLY A 42 0.21 -28.18 5.13
C GLY A 42 1.73 -28.06 5.03
N ASP A 43 2.31 -28.32 3.86
CA ASP A 43 3.75 -28.21 3.63
C ASP A 43 4.21 -26.73 3.64
N GLU A 44 3.45 -25.83 3.01
CA GLU A 44 3.71 -24.40 3.05
C GLU A 44 3.55 -23.85 4.48
N ALA A 45 2.52 -24.27 5.19
CA ALA A 45 2.28 -23.85 6.57
C ALA A 45 3.41 -24.33 7.51
N ALA A 46 3.93 -25.53 7.29
CA ALA A 46 5.09 -26.05 8.02
C ALA A 46 6.36 -25.23 7.76
N ALA A 47 6.57 -24.75 6.53
CA ALA A 47 7.72 -23.93 6.17
C ALA A 47 7.61 -22.47 6.66
N GLY A 48 6.38 -21.95 6.79
CA GLY A 48 6.16 -20.51 6.91
C GLY A 48 6.32 -19.82 5.56
N GLY A 49 5.78 -18.62 5.42
CA GLY A 49 5.82 -17.97 4.13
C GLY A 49 5.18 -16.59 4.08
N THR A 50 5.29 -16.01 2.89
CA THR A 50 4.70 -14.70 2.58
C THR A 50 4.34 -14.66 1.11
N GLU A 51 3.13 -14.19 0.84
CA GLU A 51 2.64 -13.93 -0.50
C GLU A 51 2.24 -12.46 -0.65
N TYR A 52 2.57 -11.91 -1.82
CA TYR A 52 2.18 -10.56 -2.20
C TYR A 52 1.17 -10.59 -3.32
N ARG A 53 0.15 -9.74 -3.20
CA ARG A 53 -0.82 -9.46 -4.24
C ARG A 53 -1.06 -7.97 -4.31
N LYS A 54 -1.41 -7.47 -5.48
CA LYS A 54 -1.83 -6.09 -5.69
C LYS A 54 -3.14 -6.10 -6.43
N ILE A 55 -4.11 -5.35 -5.91
CA ILE A 55 -5.39 -5.13 -6.55
C ILE A 55 -5.63 -3.64 -6.73
N PHE A 56 -6.67 -3.32 -7.49
CA PHE A 56 -7.15 -1.97 -7.68
C PHE A 56 -8.63 -1.89 -7.33
N ARG A 57 -9.01 -0.87 -6.59
CA ARG A 57 -10.41 -0.49 -6.41
C ARG A 57 -10.72 0.63 -7.38
N LYS A 58 -11.74 0.43 -8.21
CA LYS A 58 -12.13 1.36 -9.26
C LYS A 58 -13.54 1.89 -8.99
N ASN A 59 -13.67 3.20 -9.10
CA ASN A 59 -14.94 3.89 -9.16
C ASN A 59 -15.43 3.87 -10.62
N GLU A 60 -16.30 2.94 -10.97
CA GLU A 60 -16.91 2.83 -12.30
C GLU A 60 -18.11 3.79 -12.50
N HIS A 61 -18.45 4.63 -11.52
CA HIS A 61 -19.49 5.62 -11.70
C HIS A 61 -19.10 6.61 -12.80
N GLY A 62 -20.01 6.90 -13.73
CA GLY A 62 -19.74 7.71 -14.91
C GLY A 62 -19.58 9.22 -14.69
N SER A 63 -19.64 9.73 -13.46
CA SER A 63 -19.62 11.19 -13.22
C SER A 63 -19.32 11.62 -11.78
N LEU A 64 -19.69 10.83 -10.77
CA LEU A 64 -19.42 11.15 -9.37
C LEU A 64 -18.05 10.64 -8.94
N ALA A 65 -17.35 11.47 -8.17
CA ALA A 65 -16.16 11.05 -7.44
C ALA A 65 -16.56 10.36 -6.13
N TRP A 66 -15.82 9.31 -5.77
CA TRP A 66 -15.93 8.64 -4.48
C TRP A 66 -15.05 9.40 -3.47
N GLN A 67 -15.68 10.05 -2.50
CA GLN A 67 -15.03 11.05 -1.67
C GLN A 67 -14.40 10.46 -0.41
N ASN A 68 -13.22 10.97 -0.02
CA ASN A 68 -12.51 10.66 1.23
C ASN A 68 -12.47 9.16 1.55
N VAL A 69 -11.93 8.39 0.60
CA VAL A 69 -11.90 6.93 0.68
C VAL A 69 -10.84 6.49 1.66
N ILE A 70 -11.23 5.67 2.63
CA ILE A 70 -10.32 5.08 3.62
C ILE A 70 -10.38 3.56 3.52
N SER A 71 -9.23 2.88 3.62
CA SER A 71 -9.12 1.41 3.67
C SER A 71 -8.68 0.88 5.02
N TRP A 72 -9.23 -0.24 5.48
CA TRP A 72 -8.86 -0.89 6.75
C TRP A 72 -9.07 -2.41 6.73
N ILE A 73 -8.47 -3.16 7.66
CA ILE A 73 -8.67 -4.61 7.79
C ILE A 73 -10.07 -4.88 8.35
N LEU A 74 -10.88 -5.62 7.59
CA LEU A 74 -12.19 -6.12 8.04
C LEU A 74 -12.08 -7.54 8.59
N SER A 75 -11.31 -8.40 7.92
CA SER A 75 -11.05 -9.77 8.37
C SER A 75 -9.74 -10.31 7.81
N GLN A 76 -9.20 -11.32 8.50
CA GLN A 76 -8.01 -12.06 8.12
C GLN A 76 -8.18 -13.54 8.49
N PRO A 77 -7.45 -14.47 7.83
CA PRO A 77 -7.51 -15.89 8.13
C PRO A 77 -6.99 -16.25 9.54
N THR A 78 -7.46 -17.37 10.10
CA THR A 78 -7.17 -17.78 11.50
C THR A 78 -5.70 -18.14 11.77
N ASN A 79 -4.93 -18.60 10.77
CA ASN A 79 -3.53 -19.02 10.93
C ASN A 79 -2.54 -18.22 10.07
N ALA A 80 -2.99 -17.12 9.46
CA ALA A 80 -2.15 -16.24 8.68
C ALA A 80 -2.52 -14.78 8.97
N ALA A 81 -1.60 -13.87 8.71
CA ALA A 81 -1.76 -12.45 8.98
C ALA A 81 -1.83 -11.68 7.67
N LEU A 82 -2.84 -10.81 7.58
CA LEU A 82 -3.05 -9.93 6.44
C LEU A 82 -2.58 -8.52 6.77
N SER A 83 -1.78 -7.96 5.86
CA SER A 83 -1.48 -6.53 5.83
C SER A 83 -1.73 -5.96 4.44
N PHE A 84 -1.99 -4.66 4.38
CA PHE A 84 -2.18 -3.92 3.15
C PHE A 84 -1.33 -2.65 3.12
N GLY A 85 -1.03 -2.17 1.92
CA GLY A 85 -0.17 -1.02 1.69
C GLY A 85 -0.61 -0.25 0.44
N PHE A 86 -0.05 0.94 0.27
CA PHE A 86 -0.36 1.82 -0.86
C PHE A 86 0.25 1.28 -2.16
N GLY A 87 -0.53 1.22 -3.24
CA GLY A 87 -0.07 0.88 -4.58
C GLY A 87 -0.41 1.96 -5.61
N ILE A 88 0.41 2.08 -6.65
CA ILE A 88 0.19 3.02 -7.77
C ILE A 88 -0.22 2.29 -9.04
N ASP A 89 -1.03 2.91 -9.89
CA ASP A 89 -1.39 2.37 -11.20
C ASP A 89 -0.24 2.57 -12.20
N HIS A 90 0.79 1.72 -12.07
CA HIS A 90 1.99 1.77 -12.90
C HIS A 90 2.59 0.37 -13.07
N ALA A 91 3.07 0.08 -14.29
CA ALA A 91 3.68 -1.21 -14.61
C ALA A 91 4.91 -1.54 -13.73
N ASP A 92 5.64 -0.51 -13.31
CA ASP A 92 6.85 -0.65 -12.47
C ASP A 92 6.57 -0.84 -10.97
N ASP A 93 5.33 -0.65 -10.52
CA ASP A 93 4.95 -1.00 -9.14
C ASP A 93 4.59 -2.48 -9.08
N ALA A 94 5.62 -3.31 -9.29
CA ALA A 94 5.55 -4.75 -9.51
C ALA A 94 6.32 -5.57 -8.46
N ASP A 95 6.60 -4.98 -7.30
CA ASP A 95 7.38 -5.62 -6.25
C ASP A 95 6.85 -5.27 -4.85
N GLY A 96 6.11 -6.21 -4.26
CA GLY A 96 5.56 -6.06 -2.91
C GLY A 96 6.64 -5.92 -1.82
N ALA A 97 7.88 -6.36 -2.07
CA ALA A 97 8.98 -6.16 -1.12
C ALA A 97 9.40 -4.69 -0.98
N GLN A 98 8.91 -3.80 -1.85
CA GLN A 98 9.05 -2.35 -1.67
C GLN A 98 8.21 -1.79 -0.53
N GLY A 99 7.33 -2.59 0.08
CA GLY A 99 6.72 -2.28 1.36
C GLY A 99 7.74 -2.38 2.50
N ASN A 100 8.72 -1.47 2.50
CA ASN A 100 9.85 -1.46 3.42
C ASN A 100 9.84 -0.24 4.34
N MET A 101 8.75 0.53 4.35
CA MET A 101 8.64 1.70 5.22
C MET A 101 8.30 1.31 6.66
N THR A 102 8.73 2.14 7.61
CA THR A 102 8.31 2.13 9.02
C THR A 102 7.57 3.41 9.38
N ASN A 103 6.68 3.33 10.37
CA ASN A 103 5.86 4.47 10.75
C ASN A 103 6.69 5.65 11.29
N PHE A 104 6.15 6.86 11.13
CA PHE A 104 6.66 8.02 11.83
C PHE A 104 6.32 7.93 13.32
N SER A 105 7.26 8.35 14.18
CA SER A 105 7.03 8.37 15.64
C SER A 105 6.46 9.69 16.14
N ALA A 106 6.48 10.72 15.30
CA ALA A 106 5.94 12.06 15.54
C ALA A 106 5.78 12.78 14.20
N ALA A 107 4.92 13.80 14.16
CA ALA A 107 4.74 14.61 12.96
C ALA A 107 6.06 15.30 12.58
N ALA A 108 6.48 15.16 11.32
CA ALA A 108 7.73 15.72 10.81
C ALA A 108 7.66 15.96 9.29
N VAL A 109 8.53 16.83 8.78
CA VAL A 109 8.80 16.86 7.33
C VAL A 109 9.44 15.54 6.89
N VAL A 110 9.26 15.19 5.62
CA VAL A 110 9.95 14.08 4.97
C VAL A 110 11.26 14.61 4.39
N ALA A 111 12.37 13.94 4.71
CA ALA A 111 13.64 14.20 4.04
C ALA A 111 13.94 13.10 3.03
N LEU A 112 14.25 13.49 1.80
CA LEU A 112 14.59 12.61 0.69
C LEU A 112 16.08 12.78 0.37
N VAL A 113 16.81 11.66 0.31
CA VAL A 113 18.24 11.65 0.02
C VAL A 113 18.50 10.62 -1.07
N SER A 114 19.01 11.06 -2.22
CA SER A 114 19.55 10.15 -3.23
C SER A 114 21.00 9.79 -2.92
N ASP A 115 21.42 8.58 -3.28
CA ASP A 115 22.82 8.12 -3.09
C ASP A 115 23.83 8.74 -4.08
N GLY A 116 23.37 9.61 -4.99
CA GLY A 116 24.21 10.27 -5.97
C GLY A 116 23.46 11.36 -6.72
N ALA A 117 24.02 11.79 -7.87
CA ALA A 117 23.38 12.78 -8.72
C ALA A 117 22.02 12.27 -9.23
N ASP A 118 20.95 12.95 -8.82
CA ASP A 118 19.57 12.58 -9.09
C ASP A 118 18.69 13.84 -9.11
N THR A 119 17.85 13.95 -10.12
CA THR A 119 16.93 15.08 -10.31
C THR A 119 15.50 14.60 -10.53
N ARG A 120 15.22 13.34 -10.24
CA ARG A 120 13.87 12.78 -10.37
C ARG A 120 12.94 13.49 -9.41
N GLN A 121 11.67 13.56 -9.79
CA GLN A 121 10.61 14.00 -8.89
C GLN A 121 10.14 12.81 -8.04
N ALA A 122 10.05 13.03 -6.74
CA ALA A 122 9.43 12.13 -5.79
C ALA A 122 8.06 12.68 -5.37
N THR A 123 7.05 11.83 -5.35
CA THR A 123 5.73 12.14 -4.82
C THR A 123 5.57 11.47 -3.47
N ILE A 124 5.27 12.28 -2.46
CA ILE A 124 5.04 11.84 -1.08
C ILE A 124 3.53 11.77 -0.85
N VAL A 125 3.08 10.68 -0.25
CA VAL A 125 1.68 10.38 0.04
C VAL A 125 1.55 10.09 1.53
N GLY A 126 0.81 10.90 2.27
CA GLY A 126 0.53 10.67 3.69
C GLY A 126 -0.61 11.52 4.24
N GLU A 127 -0.56 11.75 5.55
CA GLU A 127 -1.52 12.53 6.34
C GLU A 127 -0.81 13.67 7.08
N ASP A 128 -1.48 14.80 7.22
CA ASP A 128 -1.03 15.88 8.09
C ASP A 128 -1.34 15.61 9.57
N SER A 129 -1.01 16.56 10.45
CA SER A 129 -1.26 16.44 11.89
C SER A 129 -2.74 16.39 12.27
N THR A 130 -3.65 16.72 11.35
CA THR A 130 -5.11 16.64 11.54
C THR A 130 -5.69 15.31 11.07
N GLY A 131 -4.86 14.47 10.44
CA GLY A 131 -5.29 13.23 9.79
C GLY A 131 -5.80 13.43 8.36
N ALA A 132 -5.72 14.64 7.81
CA ALA A 132 -6.18 14.90 6.45
C ALA A 132 -5.14 14.42 5.41
N ARG A 133 -5.63 13.88 4.29
CA ARG A 133 -4.78 13.46 3.17
C ARG A 133 -3.97 14.62 2.62
N GLN A 134 -2.66 14.42 2.45
CA GLN A 134 -1.78 15.37 1.75
C GLN A 134 -0.83 14.67 0.78
N THR A 135 -0.61 15.29 -0.39
CA THR A 135 0.32 14.80 -1.40
C THR A 135 1.22 15.94 -1.83
N GLU A 136 2.52 15.67 -1.95
CA GLU A 136 3.52 16.67 -2.32
C GLU A 136 4.50 16.10 -3.34
N ASN A 137 4.85 16.90 -4.34
CA ASN A 137 5.91 16.59 -5.28
C ASN A 137 7.19 17.35 -4.89
N VAL A 138 8.27 16.60 -4.64
CA VAL A 138 9.59 17.12 -4.28
C VAL A 138 10.57 16.74 -5.38
N THR A 139 11.35 17.71 -5.87
CA THR A 139 12.38 17.44 -6.88
C THR A 139 13.71 17.20 -6.18
N LEU A 140 14.35 16.04 -6.44
CA LEU A 140 15.67 15.72 -5.90
C LEU A 140 16.73 16.69 -6.45
N ASN A 141 17.76 16.97 -5.65
CA ASN A 141 18.81 17.93 -5.99
C ASN A 141 20.21 17.31 -5.81
N GLY A 142 20.51 16.35 -6.68
CA GLY A 142 21.72 15.56 -6.57
C GLY A 142 21.67 14.64 -5.34
N ALA A 143 22.81 14.51 -4.67
CA ALA A 143 22.94 13.79 -3.40
C ALA A 143 22.55 14.65 -2.18
N THR A 144 22.14 15.90 -2.40
CA THR A 144 21.73 16.81 -1.32
C THR A 144 20.39 16.36 -0.75
N GLU A 145 20.26 16.36 0.57
CA GLU A 145 18.97 16.15 1.23
C GLU A 145 17.97 17.22 0.79
N VAL A 146 16.79 16.78 0.37
CA VAL A 146 15.67 17.66 0.01
C VAL A 146 14.51 17.39 0.95
N LEU A 147 13.99 18.45 1.56
CA LEU A 147 12.88 18.37 2.50
C LEU A 147 11.55 18.59 1.78
N SER A 148 10.52 17.91 2.25
CA SER A 148 9.14 18.30 1.99
C SER A 148 8.82 19.63 2.68
N SER A 149 7.89 20.38 2.10
CA SER A 149 7.29 21.57 2.68
C SER A 149 6.24 21.19 3.72
N GLY A 150 5.46 20.13 3.44
CA GLY A 150 4.45 19.61 4.35
C GLY A 150 5.06 18.87 5.54
N THR A 151 4.37 18.94 6.68
CA THR A 151 4.66 18.11 7.86
C THR A 151 3.67 16.96 7.90
N TYR A 152 4.18 15.73 8.04
CA TYR A 152 3.41 14.50 7.95
C TYR A 152 3.35 13.81 9.30
N ALA A 153 2.14 13.48 9.78
CA ALA A 153 1.96 12.61 10.93
C ALA A 153 2.13 11.14 10.55
N LYS A 154 1.78 10.80 9.31
CA LYS A 154 1.95 9.47 8.73
C LYS A 154 2.34 9.61 7.26
N VAL A 155 3.23 8.73 6.78
CA VAL A 155 3.60 8.64 5.36
C VAL A 155 3.28 7.24 4.87
N TYR A 156 2.35 7.14 3.92
CA TYR A 156 1.90 5.88 3.33
C TYR A 156 2.84 5.37 2.25
N ALA A 157 3.35 6.29 1.42
CA ALA A 157 4.27 5.94 0.35
C ALA A 157 5.09 7.14 -0.11
N VAL A 158 6.21 6.83 -0.74
CA VAL A 158 6.94 7.75 -1.61
C VAL A 158 7.20 7.02 -2.93
N TYR A 159 6.94 7.65 -4.06
CA TYR A 159 7.22 7.07 -5.37
C TYR A 159 7.88 8.07 -6.33
N LEU A 160 8.64 7.57 -7.30
CA LEU A 160 9.45 8.38 -8.21
C LEU A 160 8.80 8.48 -9.59
N ALA A 161 8.96 9.64 -10.24
CA ALA A 161 8.44 9.89 -11.59
C ALA A 161 9.05 8.98 -12.66
N SER A 162 10.25 8.43 -12.43
CA SER A 162 10.92 7.46 -13.31
C SER A 162 11.76 6.45 -12.53
N LEU A 163 12.06 5.31 -13.16
CA LEU A 163 13.07 4.37 -12.66
C LEU A 163 14.48 4.93 -12.86
N ASP A 164 15.40 4.43 -12.04
CA ASP A 164 16.84 4.63 -12.23
C ASP A 164 17.57 3.35 -11.84
N ALA A 165 18.46 2.88 -12.71
CA ALA A 165 19.17 1.61 -12.52
C ALA A 165 20.36 1.69 -11.55
N SER A 166 20.78 2.89 -11.17
CA SER A 166 21.97 3.15 -10.36
C SER A 166 21.68 3.88 -9.05
N ARG A 167 20.50 4.52 -8.93
CA ARG A 167 20.17 5.37 -7.79
C ARG A 167 19.14 4.76 -6.86
N THR A 168 19.46 4.77 -5.58
CA THR A 168 18.50 4.59 -4.49
C THR A 168 18.06 5.94 -3.92
N VAL A 169 16.84 6.01 -3.39
CA VAL A 169 16.32 7.19 -2.69
C VAL A 169 15.86 6.77 -1.30
N THR A 170 16.51 7.32 -0.27
CA THR A 170 16.15 7.08 1.13
C THR A 170 15.12 8.10 1.59
N VAL A 171 14.08 7.62 2.28
CA VAL A 171 13.05 8.42 2.94
C VAL A 171 13.35 8.48 4.43
N LYS A 172 13.42 9.67 5.01
CA LYS A 172 13.70 9.89 6.44
C LYS A 172 12.62 10.73 7.10
N GLN A 173 12.46 10.52 8.41
CA GLN A 173 11.61 11.35 9.28
C GLN A 173 12.42 12.55 9.79
N GLY A 174 12.14 13.74 9.26
CA GLY A 174 12.86 14.97 9.59
C GLY A 174 14.23 15.07 8.91
N SER A 175 14.80 16.29 8.90
CA SER A 175 16.13 16.55 8.35
C SER A 175 17.20 15.77 9.10
N GLY A 176 18.04 15.02 8.38
CA GLY A 176 19.06 14.15 8.96
C GLY A 176 18.52 13.03 9.87
N GLY A 177 17.21 12.82 9.91
CA GLY A 177 16.57 11.96 10.90
C GLY A 177 16.60 10.46 10.55
N THR A 178 15.77 9.70 11.26
CA THR A 178 15.71 8.24 11.12
C THR A 178 15.23 7.83 9.74
N THR A 179 15.96 6.91 9.09
CA THR A 179 15.52 6.26 7.86
C THR A 179 14.22 5.51 8.09
N ARG A 180 13.21 5.86 7.30
CA ARG A 180 11.89 5.22 7.33
C ARG A 180 11.64 4.29 6.19
N GLY A 181 12.26 4.48 5.02
CA GLY A 181 12.15 3.54 3.90
C GLY A 181 13.20 3.84 2.83
N THR A 182 13.26 3.02 1.79
CA THR A 182 14.18 3.23 0.66
C THR A 182 13.55 2.72 -0.62
N ILE A 183 13.61 3.54 -1.67
CA ILE A 183 13.30 3.14 -3.04
C ILE A 183 14.60 2.61 -3.64
N GLY A 184 14.63 1.31 -3.93
CA GLY A 184 15.81 0.66 -4.51
C GLY A 184 16.07 1.04 -5.97
N THR A 185 17.21 0.60 -6.50
CA THR A 185 17.52 0.71 -7.93
C THR A 185 16.48 -0.07 -8.76
N ASN A 186 16.04 0.50 -9.87
CA ASN A 186 14.96 -0.03 -10.71
C ASN A 186 13.66 -0.29 -9.93
N LYS A 187 13.40 0.50 -8.89
CA LYS A 187 12.15 0.48 -8.14
C LYS A 187 11.46 1.84 -8.24
N LYS A 188 10.13 1.79 -8.18
CA LYS A 188 9.26 2.93 -8.41
C LYS A 188 8.76 3.57 -7.13
N ILE A 189 8.62 2.78 -6.06
CA ILE A 189 7.90 3.13 -4.84
C ILE A 189 8.61 2.51 -3.64
N CYS A 190 8.43 3.11 -2.47
CA CYS A 190 8.45 2.41 -1.19
C CYS A 190 7.19 2.78 -0.41
N PHE A 191 6.64 1.86 0.37
CA PHE A 191 5.37 2.08 1.07
C PHE A 191 5.31 1.42 2.46
N LEU A 192 4.32 1.85 3.24
CA LEU A 192 4.04 1.39 4.60
C LEU A 192 2.98 0.29 4.60
N TRP A 193 3.22 -0.78 5.35
CA TRP A 193 2.24 -1.83 5.60
C TRP A 193 1.39 -1.52 6.85
N LEU A 194 0.08 -1.68 6.73
CA LEU A 194 -0.90 -1.64 7.81
C LEU A 194 -1.56 -3.01 7.97
N GLY A 195 -2.04 -3.36 9.15
CA GLY A 195 -2.64 -4.66 9.44
C GLY A 195 -1.75 -5.52 10.34
N LYS A 196 -1.72 -6.82 10.08
CA LYS A 196 -0.93 -7.79 10.85
C LYS A 196 0.14 -8.43 9.98
N LYS A 197 1.18 -8.97 10.62
CA LYS A 197 2.20 -9.79 9.98
C LYS A 197 2.65 -10.95 10.86
N ALA A 198 3.15 -12.00 10.24
CA ALA A 198 3.83 -13.10 10.91
C ALA A 198 5.32 -12.77 11.12
N SER A 199 5.77 -12.76 12.37
CA SER A 199 7.16 -12.50 12.76
C SER A 199 7.46 -13.13 14.12
N GLY A 200 7.68 -14.45 14.16
CA GLY A 200 7.79 -15.23 15.41
C GLY A 200 6.47 -15.40 16.17
N SER A 201 5.60 -14.40 16.09
CA SER A 201 4.18 -14.41 16.44
C SER A 201 3.39 -13.53 15.46
N ILE A 202 2.06 -13.53 15.52
CA ILE A 202 1.25 -12.56 14.77
C ILE A 202 1.26 -11.23 15.52
N ILE A 203 1.84 -10.21 14.88
CA ILE A 203 2.01 -8.86 15.44
C ILE A 203 1.48 -7.80 14.47
N ASP A 204 1.45 -6.55 14.93
CA ASP A 204 1.11 -5.42 14.07
C ASP A 204 2.16 -5.25 12.96
N ALA A 205 1.68 -4.84 11.79
CA ALA A 205 2.54 -4.43 10.68
C ALA A 205 3.25 -3.11 11.01
N GLU A 206 4.16 -2.71 10.13
CA GLU A 206 5.09 -1.59 10.32
C GLU A 206 4.39 -0.23 10.59
N GLY A 207 3.15 -0.08 10.11
CA GLY A 207 2.29 1.10 10.30
C GLY A 207 1.20 0.96 11.37
N GLY A 208 1.09 -0.19 12.04
CA GLY A 208 0.00 -0.50 12.98
C GLY A 208 -1.07 -1.43 12.40
N ASN A 209 -2.08 -1.77 13.21
CA ASN A 209 -3.06 -2.82 12.94
C ASN A 209 -4.26 -2.44 12.05
N ALA A 210 -4.60 -1.15 11.93
CA ALA A 210 -5.71 -0.62 11.11
C ALA A 210 -7.01 -1.47 11.11
N PRO A 211 -7.61 -1.79 12.28
CA PRO A 211 -8.80 -2.65 12.38
C PRO A 211 -10.10 -1.96 11.96
N ASP A 212 -10.08 -0.64 11.79
CA ASP A 212 -11.27 0.17 11.53
C ASP A 212 -10.95 1.38 10.65
N LYS A 213 -12.00 2.07 10.20
CA LYS A 213 -11.89 3.26 9.37
C LYS A 213 -11.08 4.37 10.04
N ALA A 214 -11.14 4.51 11.37
CA ALA A 214 -10.44 5.59 12.09
C ALA A 214 -8.91 5.43 12.08
N SER A 215 -8.43 4.20 11.95
CA SER A 215 -7.01 3.84 11.93
C SER A 215 -6.51 3.42 10.54
N GLY A 216 -7.37 3.52 9.52
CA GLY A 216 -7.14 3.08 8.16
C GLY A 216 -6.13 3.93 7.36
N MET A 217 -6.02 3.60 6.07
CA MET A 217 -5.26 4.36 5.08
C MET A 217 -6.19 5.27 4.29
N GLU A 218 -5.96 6.58 4.36
CA GLU A 218 -6.66 7.58 3.56
C GLU A 218 -6.12 7.59 2.11
N HIS A 219 -7.01 7.40 1.14
CA HIS A 219 -6.73 7.48 -0.30
C HIS A 219 -7.16 8.83 -0.90
N GLY A 220 -8.03 9.57 -0.21
CA GLY A 220 -8.62 10.81 -0.71
C GLY A 220 -9.77 10.56 -1.69
N ASN A 221 -10.00 11.50 -2.60
CA ASN A 221 -11.08 11.42 -3.58
C ASN A 221 -10.67 10.58 -4.79
N ILE A 222 -11.53 9.64 -5.19
CA ILE A 222 -11.34 8.82 -6.39
C ILE A 222 -12.30 9.32 -7.46
N ALA A 223 -11.75 9.96 -8.48
CA ALA A 223 -12.53 10.51 -9.59
C ALA A 223 -13.43 9.46 -10.26
N ALA A 224 -14.45 9.92 -10.98
CA ALA A 224 -15.23 9.06 -11.87
C ALA A 224 -14.30 8.30 -12.85
N ALA A 225 -14.54 7.00 -13.03
CA ALA A 225 -13.66 6.06 -13.74
C ALA A 225 -12.22 5.90 -13.17
N GLY A 226 -11.90 6.59 -12.07
CA GLY A 226 -10.62 6.54 -11.39
C GLY A 226 -10.43 5.30 -10.53
N ASN A 227 -9.19 5.04 -10.12
CA ASN A 227 -8.84 3.89 -9.28
C ASN A 227 -7.75 4.25 -8.28
N PHE A 228 -7.56 3.38 -7.28
CA PHE A 228 -6.37 3.35 -6.44
C PHE A 228 -5.90 1.91 -6.23
N GLY A 229 -4.58 1.75 -6.08
CA GLY A 229 -3.95 0.46 -5.85
C GLY A 229 -3.80 0.14 -4.37
N LEU A 230 -3.94 -1.14 -4.05
CA LEU A 230 -3.64 -1.68 -2.74
C LEU A 230 -2.74 -2.89 -2.90
N TRP A 231 -1.58 -2.83 -2.25
CA TRP A 231 -0.76 -4.02 -2.01
C TRP A 231 -1.33 -4.79 -0.83
N TYR A 232 -1.25 -6.11 -0.90
CA TYR A 232 -1.65 -7.06 0.12
C TYR A 232 -0.46 -7.96 0.38
N ARG A 233 -0.18 -8.21 1.66
CA ARG A 233 0.81 -9.16 2.15
C ARG A 233 0.10 -10.15 3.05
N LEU A 234 0.00 -11.39 2.61
CA LEU A 234 -0.42 -12.52 3.45
C LEU A 234 0.83 -13.21 3.96
N SER A 235 0.94 -13.42 5.27
CA SER A 235 2.13 -14.03 5.88
C SER A 235 1.74 -15.03 6.96
N TRP A 236 2.50 -16.11 7.12
CA TRP A 236 2.23 -17.14 8.13
C TRP A 236 3.51 -17.65 8.77
N LEU A 237 3.39 -18.09 10.02
CA LEU A 237 4.50 -18.62 10.81
C LEU A 237 4.82 -20.04 10.35
N ALA A 238 6.09 -20.44 10.46
CA ALA A 238 6.48 -21.83 10.31
C ALA A 238 5.80 -22.70 11.38
N GLY A 239 5.21 -23.81 10.97
CA GLY A 239 4.42 -24.68 11.84
C GLY A 239 3.00 -24.18 12.12
N ALA A 240 2.51 -23.17 11.38
CA ALA A 240 1.11 -22.80 11.40
C ALA A 240 0.23 -23.96 10.88
N GLY A 241 -1.06 -23.94 11.22
CA GLY A 241 -2.04 -24.81 10.57
C GLY A 241 -2.30 -24.37 9.14
N ALA A 242 -2.58 -25.32 8.24
CA ALA A 242 -3.06 -25.03 6.89
C ALA A 242 -4.26 -24.07 6.93
N VAL A 243 -4.41 -23.28 5.87
CA VAL A 243 -5.53 -22.34 5.72
C VAL A 243 -6.29 -22.68 4.46
N THR A 244 -7.59 -22.92 4.64
CA THR A 244 -8.54 -23.21 3.57
C THR A 244 -9.70 -22.21 3.66
N ALA A 245 -10.27 -21.80 2.53
CA ALA A 245 -11.38 -20.85 2.48
C ALA A 245 -11.02 -19.49 3.12
N ASN A 246 -9.97 -18.86 2.58
CA ASN A 246 -9.33 -17.67 3.13
C ASN A 246 -10.26 -16.44 3.10
N SER A 247 -10.83 -16.02 4.23
CA SER A 247 -11.40 -14.67 4.33
C SER A 247 -10.29 -13.63 4.53
N THR A 248 -9.80 -13.06 3.43
CA THR A 248 -8.93 -11.88 3.45
C THR A 248 -9.73 -10.68 3.00
N GLN A 249 -10.15 -9.82 3.93
CA GLN A 249 -10.92 -8.63 3.57
C GLN A 249 -10.26 -7.38 4.13
N VAL A 250 -9.82 -6.51 3.22
CA VAL A 250 -9.67 -5.08 3.49
C VAL A 250 -10.99 -4.45 3.05
N LYS A 251 -11.60 -3.58 3.84
CA LYS A 251 -12.75 -2.78 3.40
C LYS A 251 -12.28 -1.41 2.95
N SER A 252 -12.96 -0.80 1.98
CA SER A 252 -12.85 0.64 1.70
C SER A 252 -14.21 1.29 1.82
N GLU A 253 -14.24 2.52 2.34
CA GLU A 253 -15.45 3.31 2.42
C GLU A 253 -15.10 4.79 2.33
N GLY A 254 -15.93 5.55 1.62
CA GLY A 254 -15.83 7.00 1.53
C GLY A 254 -16.82 7.72 2.45
N ASP A 255 -17.02 9.01 2.25
CA ASP A 255 -18.07 9.80 2.93
C ASP A 255 -19.46 9.56 2.35
N THR A 256 -19.52 9.18 1.07
CA THR A 256 -20.75 8.71 0.44
C THR A 256 -20.86 7.21 0.74
N ALA A 257 -21.83 6.83 1.57
CA ALA A 257 -22.11 5.43 1.82
C ALA A 257 -22.51 4.77 0.48
N ALA A 258 -21.76 3.75 0.07
CA ALA A 258 -21.99 2.93 -1.11
C ALA A 258 -21.95 1.46 -0.71
#